data_AF-A0A0M2WH82-F1
#
_entry.id   AF-A0A0M2WH82-F1
#
_cell.length_a   1.000
_cell.length_b   1.000
_cell.length_c   1.000
_cell.angle_alpha   90.00
_cell.angle_beta   90.00
_cell.angle_gamma   90.00
#
_symmetry.space_group_name_H-M   'P 1'
#
loop_
_entity.id
_entity.type
_entity.pdbx_description
1 polymer ?
#
loop_
_entity_poly.entity_id
_entity_poly.type
_entity_poly.pdbx_seq_one_letter_code
_entity_poly.pdbx_strand_id
1 'polypeptide(L)'
;MSAFNATADGTLTAGDGGAGLGGDGGLGGRAWLQATYPGTSITASTATGGTGGDGGLNGAGGAKGGAGGAGGWGNVQLQGPSPTSVTGSAGVGGNGGNGGDGGPGVGDGAGGKGGSGGIGGFNGQSGTGGDGGDGGVGQPGGVTGTAGTNGANN
;
A
#
# COMPACT_ATOMS: atom_id res chain seq x y z
N MET A 1 35.27 1.83 -22.31
CA MET A 1 34.41 2.27 -21.20
C MET A 1 32.98 2.30 -21.73
N SER A 2 32.17 1.26 -21.50
CA SER A 2 30.75 1.29 -21.91
C SER A 2 30.02 2.20 -20.93
N ALA A 3 29.40 3.27 -21.42
CA ALA A 3 28.60 4.15 -20.58
C ALA A 3 27.46 3.34 -19.95
N PHE A 4 27.25 3.52 -18.64
CA PHE A 4 26.01 3.09 -18.01
C PHE A 4 24.90 4.00 -18.51
N ASN A 5 24.13 3.53 -19.49
CA ASN A 5 23.01 4.25 -20.11
C ASN A 5 21.68 3.60 -19.71
N ALA A 6 21.30 3.75 -18.45
CA ALA A 6 19.94 3.43 -18.00
C ALA A 6 19.12 4.72 -17.92
N THR A 7 17.90 4.71 -18.45
CA THR A 7 17.03 5.89 -18.46
C THR A 7 15.64 5.54 -17.95
N ALA A 8 15.03 6.46 -17.21
CA ALA A 8 13.65 6.34 -16.78
C ALA A 8 12.94 7.69 -16.92
N ASP A 9 11.85 7.67 -17.67
CA ASP A 9 10.95 8.78 -17.93
C ASP A 9 9.50 8.33 -17.67
N GLY A 10 8.73 9.22 -17.06
CA GLY A 10 7.35 8.95 -16.73
C GLY A 10 6.79 9.81 -15.60
N THR A 11 5.60 9.45 -15.14
CA THR A 11 4.88 10.16 -14.07
C THR A 11 4.82 9.29 -12.81
N LEU A 12 5.09 9.91 -11.67
CA LEU A 12 5.09 9.29 -10.36
C LEU A 12 4.10 10.00 -9.44
N THR A 13 3.16 9.26 -8.86
CA THR A 13 2.21 9.78 -7.88
C THR A 13 2.28 8.94 -6.62
N ALA A 14 2.78 9.50 -5.52
CA ALA A 14 2.70 8.83 -4.23
C ALA A 14 1.24 8.78 -3.75
N GLY A 15 0.90 7.77 -2.97
CA GLY A 15 -0.40 7.68 -2.32
C GLY A 15 -0.46 8.58 -1.08
N ASP A 16 -1.67 9.04 -0.77
CA ASP A 16 -1.95 9.79 0.45
C ASP A 16 -1.98 8.87 1.67
N GLY A 17 -1.67 9.42 2.84
CA GLY A 17 -1.90 8.72 4.11
C GLY A 17 -3.38 8.70 4.50
N GLY A 18 -3.76 7.76 5.36
CA GLY A 18 -5.08 7.69 5.96
C GLY A 18 -5.24 8.63 7.15
N ALA A 19 -6.48 8.94 7.48
CA ALA A 19 -6.86 9.71 8.67
C ALA A 19 -6.67 8.88 9.95
N GLY A 20 -6.32 9.53 11.06
CA GLY A 20 -6.32 8.92 12.39
C GLY A 20 -7.60 9.22 13.14
N LEU A 21 -8.59 8.30 13.14
CA LEU A 21 -9.91 8.52 13.75
C LEU A 21 -10.03 7.95 15.19
N GLY A 22 -8.93 7.45 15.74
CA GLY A 22 -8.85 6.84 17.07
C GLY A 22 -7.67 5.89 17.13
N GLY A 23 -7.60 5.01 16.14
CA GLY A 23 -6.38 4.42 15.66
C GLY A 23 -5.58 5.37 14.77
N ASP A 24 -4.31 5.05 14.58
CA ASP A 24 -3.43 5.81 13.68
C ASP A 24 -3.78 5.50 12.21
N GLY A 25 -3.77 6.51 11.35
CA GLY A 25 -3.94 6.32 9.92
C GLY A 25 -2.76 5.57 9.28
N GLY A 26 -3.04 4.90 8.17
CA GLY A 26 -2.05 4.18 7.38
C GLY A 26 -1.15 5.13 6.58
N LEU A 27 0.08 4.70 6.31
CA LEU A 27 0.96 5.43 5.40
C LEU A 27 0.50 5.25 3.95
N GLY A 28 0.62 6.30 3.15
CA GLY A 28 0.45 6.22 1.71
C GLY A 28 1.54 5.38 1.04
N GLY A 29 1.16 4.78 -0.08
CA GLY A 29 2.00 3.96 -0.93
C GLY A 29 3.03 4.78 -1.69
N ARG A 30 4.14 4.15 -2.05
CA ARG A 30 5.20 4.79 -2.83
C ARG A 30 4.99 4.55 -4.32
N ALA A 31 5.53 5.42 -5.14
CA ALA A 31 5.61 5.24 -6.59
C ALA A 31 7.08 5.20 -7.03
N TRP A 32 7.43 4.25 -7.91
CA TRP A 32 8.81 4.04 -8.34
C TRP A 32 8.91 3.74 -9.86
N LEU A 33 9.77 4.49 -10.57
CA LEU A 33 10.31 4.14 -11.88
C LEU A 33 11.83 3.92 -11.75
N GLN A 34 12.35 2.77 -12.17
CA GLN A 34 13.79 2.49 -12.10
C GLN A 34 14.29 1.71 -13.30
N ALA A 35 15.33 2.22 -13.95
CA ALA A 35 16.16 1.44 -14.84
C ALA A 35 17.54 1.29 -14.17
N THR A 36 17.93 0.08 -13.80
CA THR A 36 19.23 -0.18 -13.14
C THR A 36 20.14 -1.07 -13.94
N TYR A 37 19.63 -1.75 -14.97
CA TYR A 37 20.46 -2.55 -15.87
C TYR A 37 21.02 -1.69 -17.01
N PRO A 38 22.33 -1.77 -17.36
CA PRO A 38 22.90 -0.98 -18.43
C PRO A 38 22.15 -1.16 -19.76
N GLY A 39 21.93 -0.07 -20.50
CA GLY A 39 21.23 -0.11 -21.78
C GLY A 39 19.71 -0.27 -21.67
N THR A 40 19.14 -0.15 -20.47
CA THR A 40 17.67 -0.22 -20.29
C THR A 40 16.99 1.14 -20.32
N SER A 41 15.77 1.18 -20.86
CA SER A 41 14.96 2.40 -20.91
C SER A 41 13.51 2.19 -20.46
N ILE A 42 13.05 3.09 -19.60
CA ILE A 42 11.63 3.26 -19.27
C ILE A 42 11.21 4.60 -19.85
N THR A 43 10.13 4.62 -20.64
CA THR A 43 9.64 5.85 -21.29
C THR A 43 8.13 5.98 -21.13
N ALA A 44 7.63 7.19 -20.89
CA ALA A 44 6.20 7.49 -20.77
C ALA A 44 5.43 6.51 -19.87
N SER A 45 6.08 5.97 -18.84
CA SER A 45 5.45 5.01 -17.92
C SER A 45 4.85 5.74 -16.72
N THR A 46 4.00 5.05 -15.98
CA THR A 46 3.36 5.59 -14.78
C THR A 46 3.57 4.67 -13.60
N ALA A 47 3.79 5.24 -12.42
CA ALA A 47 3.68 4.51 -11.19
C ALA A 47 2.88 5.32 -10.17
N THR A 48 1.92 4.66 -9.51
CA THR A 48 1.03 5.28 -8.51
C THR A 48 1.01 4.45 -7.25
N GLY A 49 1.36 5.02 -6.10
CA GLY A 49 1.20 4.36 -4.82
C GLY A 49 -0.27 4.31 -4.40
N GLY A 50 -0.70 3.24 -3.73
CA GLY A 50 -2.05 3.17 -3.17
C GLY A 50 -2.20 4.06 -1.95
N THR A 51 -3.42 4.45 -1.58
CA THR A 51 -3.65 5.25 -0.37
C THR A 51 -3.49 4.40 0.88
N GLY A 52 -3.10 5.01 2.00
CA GLY A 52 -3.22 4.38 3.31
C GLY A 52 -4.69 4.25 3.72
N GLY A 53 -5.01 3.23 4.51
CA GLY A 53 -6.33 3.10 5.14
C GLY A 53 -6.45 4.00 6.36
N ASP A 54 -7.67 4.39 6.71
CA ASP A 54 -7.94 5.18 7.91
C ASP A 54 -7.79 4.31 9.17
N GLY A 55 -7.44 4.94 10.28
CA GLY A 55 -7.54 4.30 11.60
C GLY A 55 -9.01 4.17 12.02
N GLY A 56 -9.33 3.10 12.75
CA GLY A 56 -10.66 2.88 13.30
C GLY A 56 -11.00 3.88 14.41
N LEU A 57 -12.29 4.03 14.71
CA LEU A 57 -12.78 4.88 15.78
C LEU A 57 -12.48 4.26 17.15
N ASN A 58 -12.31 5.11 18.16
CA ASN A 58 -12.31 4.63 19.54
C ASN A 58 -13.71 4.16 19.94
N GLY A 59 -13.77 2.99 20.57
CA GLY A 59 -14.96 2.40 21.14
C GLY A 59 -15.40 3.08 22.44
N ALA A 60 -16.61 2.78 22.88
CA ALA A 60 -17.11 3.34 24.13
C ALA A 60 -16.28 2.83 25.32
N GLY A 61 -16.11 3.65 26.36
CA GLY A 61 -15.26 3.28 27.50
C GLY A 61 -13.76 3.32 27.22
N GLY A 62 -13.33 3.84 26.06
CA GLY A 62 -11.92 4.13 25.77
C GLY A 62 -11.15 3.02 25.04
N ALA A 63 -11.84 1.99 24.53
CA ALA A 63 -11.21 0.97 23.71
C ALA A 63 -10.62 1.62 22.43
N LYS A 64 -9.32 1.44 22.19
CA LYS A 64 -8.64 2.09 21.05
C LYS A 64 -9.11 1.48 19.72
N GLY A 65 -9.33 2.32 18.71
CA GLY A 65 -9.48 1.89 17.33
C GLY A 65 -8.19 1.26 16.78
N GLY A 66 -8.33 0.35 15.82
CA GLY A 66 -7.22 -0.28 15.11
C GLY A 66 -6.53 0.71 14.18
N ALA A 67 -5.23 0.52 13.92
CA ALA A 67 -4.53 1.34 12.94
C ALA A 67 -4.92 0.95 11.51
N GLY A 68 -4.89 1.93 10.59
CA GLY A 68 -5.05 1.70 9.17
C GLY A 68 -3.89 0.93 8.56
N GLY A 69 -4.15 0.25 7.44
CA GLY A 69 -3.18 -0.45 6.62
C GLY A 69 -2.37 0.52 5.77
N ALA A 70 -1.13 0.17 5.44
CA ALA A 70 -0.34 0.98 4.52
C ALA A 70 -0.78 0.75 3.07
N GLY A 71 -0.74 1.80 2.25
CA GLY A 71 -0.87 1.69 0.81
C GLY A 71 0.29 0.92 0.18
N GLY A 72 -0.03 0.12 -0.83
CA GLY A 72 0.90 -0.64 -1.63
C GLY A 72 1.70 0.23 -2.59
N TRP A 73 2.78 -0.31 -3.13
CA TRP A 73 3.66 0.44 -4.02
C TRP A 73 3.21 0.31 -5.47
N GLY A 74 3.21 1.41 -6.21
CA GLY A 74 3.19 1.38 -7.67
C GLY A 74 4.61 1.32 -8.21
N ASN A 75 4.88 0.40 -9.13
CA ASN A 75 6.24 0.11 -9.56
C ASN A 75 6.34 -0.19 -11.06
N VAL A 76 7.31 0.44 -11.73
CA VAL A 76 7.85 -0.04 -13.01
C VAL A 76 9.37 -0.04 -12.92
N GLN A 77 9.96 -1.23 -12.96
CA GLN A 77 11.40 -1.41 -12.81
C GLN A 77 11.97 -2.26 -13.94
N LEU A 78 13.18 -1.96 -14.39
CA LEU A 78 13.99 -2.80 -15.27
C LEU A 78 15.32 -3.06 -14.56
N GLN A 79 15.44 -4.25 -13.96
CA GLN A 79 16.63 -4.65 -13.19
C GLN A 79 17.46 -5.74 -13.88
N GLY A 80 16.91 -6.37 -14.92
CA GLY A 80 17.55 -7.45 -15.65
C GLY A 80 17.83 -7.11 -17.12
N PRO A 81 18.49 -8.03 -17.85
CA PRO A 81 18.77 -7.87 -19.27
C PRO A 81 17.52 -7.91 -20.16
N SER A 82 16.37 -8.30 -19.61
CA SER A 82 15.11 -8.37 -20.35
C SER A 82 13.91 -8.05 -19.43
N PRO A 83 12.95 -7.25 -19.92
CA PRO A 83 13.00 -6.50 -21.18
C PRO A 83 14.03 -5.36 -21.14
N THR A 84 14.63 -5.00 -22.28
CA THR A 84 15.59 -3.88 -22.35
C THR A 84 14.90 -2.52 -22.45
N SER A 85 13.63 -2.47 -22.85
CA SER A 85 12.88 -1.23 -22.87
C SER A 85 11.41 -1.48 -22.60
N VAL A 86 10.76 -0.52 -21.95
CA VAL A 86 9.30 -0.49 -21.78
C VAL A 86 8.76 0.92 -22.01
N THR A 87 7.58 0.98 -22.61
CA THR A 87 6.91 2.24 -22.93
C THR A 87 5.46 2.14 -22.52
N GLY A 88 4.96 3.12 -21.76
CA GLY A 88 3.56 3.17 -21.36
C GLY A 88 3.14 2.12 -20.31
N SER A 89 4.09 1.51 -19.60
CA SER A 89 3.76 0.58 -18.51
C SER A 89 3.18 1.34 -17.31
N ALA A 90 2.32 0.68 -16.54
CA ALA A 90 1.64 1.26 -15.39
C ALA A 90 1.70 0.34 -14.16
N GLY A 91 2.36 0.79 -13.09
CA GLY A 91 2.36 0.10 -11.80
C GLY A 91 1.51 0.84 -10.78
N VAL A 92 0.45 0.21 -10.25
CA VAL A 92 -0.47 0.84 -9.30
C VAL A 92 -0.54 0.03 -8.01
N GLY A 93 -0.08 0.57 -6.90
CA GLY A 93 -0.21 -0.06 -5.60
C GLY A 93 -1.68 -0.14 -5.16
N GLY A 94 -2.05 -1.23 -4.49
CA GLY A 94 -3.36 -1.35 -3.85
C GLY A 94 -3.47 -0.47 -2.62
N ASN A 95 -4.68 -0.12 -2.21
CA ASN A 95 -4.91 0.68 -1.01
C ASN A 95 -4.73 -0.15 0.26
N GLY A 96 -4.38 0.51 1.38
CA GLY A 96 -4.46 -0.11 2.70
C GLY A 96 -5.91 -0.25 3.16
N GLY A 97 -6.22 -1.32 3.88
CA GLY A 97 -7.51 -1.48 4.53
C GLY A 97 -7.64 -0.59 5.77
N ASN A 98 -8.85 -0.26 6.17
CA ASN A 98 -9.10 0.55 7.36
C ASN A 98 -8.87 -0.27 8.64
N GLY A 99 -8.51 0.42 9.72
CA GLY A 99 -8.53 -0.16 11.06
C GLY A 99 -9.96 -0.42 11.52
N GLY A 100 -10.18 -1.51 12.24
CA GLY A 100 -11.47 -1.79 12.87
C GLY A 100 -11.69 -0.87 14.08
N ASP A 101 -12.95 -0.63 14.44
CA ASP A 101 -13.29 0.18 15.60
C ASP A 101 -12.96 -0.54 16.92
N GLY A 102 -12.70 0.23 17.98
CA GLY A 102 -12.65 -0.30 19.34
C GLY A 102 -14.02 -0.86 19.78
N GLY A 103 -14.01 -1.77 20.76
CA GLY A 103 -15.24 -2.42 21.21
C GLY A 103 -16.28 -1.47 21.83
N PRO A 104 -17.56 -1.89 21.88
CA PRO A 104 -18.68 -1.02 22.22
C PRO A 104 -18.83 -0.67 23.71
N GLY A 105 -17.96 -1.16 24.60
CA GLY A 105 -18.08 -1.00 26.05
C GLY A 105 -16.78 -0.90 26.83
N VAL A 106 -16.90 -0.47 28.09
CA VAL A 106 -15.77 -0.39 29.05
C VAL A 106 -15.22 -1.80 29.30
N GLY A 107 -13.94 -1.99 29.01
CA GLY A 107 -13.27 -3.29 29.16
C GLY A 107 -13.32 -4.17 27.91
N ASP A 108 -13.89 -3.67 26.80
CA ASP A 108 -13.85 -4.35 25.52
C ASP A 108 -12.50 -4.16 24.80
N GLY A 109 -12.21 -5.01 23.82
CA GLY A 109 -10.93 -5.04 23.14
C GLY A 109 -10.72 -3.89 22.15
N ALA A 110 -9.47 -3.69 21.77
CA ALA A 110 -9.11 -2.76 20.70
C ALA A 110 -9.57 -3.28 19.33
N GLY A 111 -9.73 -2.36 18.37
CA GLY A 111 -9.98 -2.72 16.99
C GLY A 111 -8.77 -3.39 16.32
N GLY A 112 -9.04 -4.23 15.32
CA GLY A 112 -8.02 -4.90 14.52
C GLY A 112 -7.34 -3.93 13.56
N LYS A 113 -6.06 -4.17 13.27
CA LYS A 113 -5.33 -3.38 12.26
C LYS A 113 -5.85 -3.70 10.85
N GLY A 114 -5.95 -2.70 9.98
CA GLY A 114 -6.16 -2.90 8.54
C GLY A 114 -4.97 -3.58 7.85
N GLY A 115 -5.26 -4.34 6.79
CA GLY A 115 -4.26 -5.00 5.95
C GLY A 115 -3.52 -4.02 5.04
N SER A 116 -2.27 -4.32 4.69
CA SER A 116 -1.54 -3.49 3.72
C SER A 116 -2.00 -3.76 2.29
N GLY A 117 -1.98 -2.75 1.43
CA GLY A 117 -2.16 -2.91 0.00
C GLY A 117 -0.99 -3.63 -0.67
N GLY A 118 -1.27 -4.33 -1.76
CA GLY A 118 -0.31 -5.06 -2.58
C GLY A 118 0.49 -4.15 -3.51
N ILE A 119 1.63 -4.64 -3.97
CA ILE A 119 2.47 -3.96 -4.95
C ILE A 119 1.87 -4.18 -6.36
N GLY A 120 1.80 -3.11 -7.15
CA GLY A 120 1.40 -3.17 -8.56
C GLY A 120 2.55 -2.91 -9.51
N GLY A 121 2.71 -3.81 -10.48
CA GLY A 121 3.72 -3.79 -11.51
C GLY A 121 5.08 -4.32 -11.02
N PHE A 122 5.80 -4.98 -11.92
CA PHE A 122 7.18 -5.44 -11.67
C PHE A 122 7.90 -5.79 -12.98
N ASN A 123 9.21 -5.58 -13.01
CA ASN A 123 10.09 -5.94 -14.14
C ASN A 123 9.55 -5.50 -15.53
N GLY A 124 9.09 -4.25 -15.63
CA GLY A 124 8.56 -3.66 -16.85
C GLY A 124 7.11 -4.02 -17.18
N GLN A 125 6.50 -4.92 -16.43
CA GLN A 125 5.09 -5.28 -16.59
C GLN A 125 4.19 -4.29 -15.84
N SER A 126 3.06 -3.97 -16.46
CA SER A 126 1.97 -3.27 -15.79
C SER A 126 1.29 -4.18 -14.79
N GLY A 127 0.77 -3.61 -13.71
CA GLY A 127 0.06 -4.36 -12.68
C GLY A 127 -0.62 -3.46 -11.66
N THR A 128 -1.68 -3.99 -11.07
CA THR A 128 -2.41 -3.33 -9.97
C THR A 128 -2.42 -4.26 -8.77
N GLY A 129 -1.77 -3.82 -7.69
CA GLY A 129 -1.80 -4.53 -6.42
C GLY A 129 -3.21 -4.58 -5.86
N GLY A 130 -3.56 -5.68 -5.21
CA GLY A 130 -4.84 -5.82 -4.52
C GLY A 130 -4.90 -4.94 -3.27
N ASP A 131 -6.10 -4.55 -2.86
CA ASP A 131 -6.30 -3.78 -1.64
C ASP A 131 -6.12 -4.65 -0.38
N GLY A 132 -5.71 -4.03 0.71
CA GLY A 132 -5.75 -4.63 2.03
C GLY A 132 -7.19 -4.72 2.55
N GLY A 133 -7.51 -5.79 3.27
CA GLY A 133 -8.79 -5.94 3.95
C GLY A 133 -8.85 -5.11 5.23
N ASP A 134 -10.06 -4.78 5.66
CA ASP A 134 -10.28 -4.03 6.89
C ASP A 134 -10.02 -4.87 8.15
N GLY A 135 -9.64 -4.20 9.24
CA GLY A 135 -9.58 -4.78 10.57
C GLY A 135 -10.98 -5.01 11.14
N GLY A 136 -11.12 -6.08 11.92
CA GLY A 136 -12.35 -6.39 12.65
C GLY A 136 -12.54 -5.50 13.87
N VAL A 137 -13.79 -5.34 14.32
CA VAL A 137 -14.13 -4.59 15.53
C VAL A 137 -13.65 -5.31 16.79
N GLY A 138 -13.22 -4.57 17.80
CA GLY A 138 -12.93 -5.09 19.13
C GLY A 138 -14.16 -5.71 19.80
N GLN A 139 -13.97 -6.80 20.54
CA GLN A 139 -15.05 -7.62 21.08
C GLN A 139 -15.12 -7.55 22.61
N PRO A 140 -16.27 -7.96 23.20
CA PRO A 140 -16.45 -7.98 24.64
C PRO A 140 -15.38 -8.77 25.40
N GLY A 141 -15.11 -8.34 26.63
CA GLY A 141 -14.14 -9.01 27.50
C GLY A 141 -12.68 -8.80 27.08
N GLY A 142 -12.40 -7.69 26.38
CA GLY A 142 -11.04 -7.27 26.05
C GLY A 142 -10.46 -7.93 24.79
N VAL A 143 -11.26 -8.66 24.01
CA VAL A 143 -10.76 -9.41 22.85
C VAL A 143 -10.54 -8.46 21.67
N THR A 144 -9.29 -8.36 21.21
CA THR A 144 -8.92 -7.52 20.07
C THR A 144 -9.57 -8.02 18.77
N GLY A 145 -9.98 -7.08 17.93
CA GLY A 145 -10.48 -7.37 16.59
C GLY A 145 -9.45 -8.05 15.68
N THR A 146 -9.92 -8.84 14.72
CA THR A 146 -9.04 -9.55 13.78
C THR A 146 -8.30 -8.57 12.87
N ALA A 147 -7.04 -8.86 12.54
CA ALA A 147 -6.34 -8.06 11.55
C ALA A 147 -6.91 -8.31 10.13
N GLY A 148 -6.90 -7.27 9.31
CA GLY A 148 -7.22 -7.36 7.89
C GLY A 148 -6.15 -8.10 7.11
N THR A 149 -6.56 -8.72 6.00
CA THR A 149 -5.65 -9.47 5.12
C THR A 149 -4.86 -8.51 4.23
N ASN A 150 -3.60 -8.83 3.93
CA ASN A 150 -2.84 -8.05 2.96
C ASN A 150 -3.35 -8.29 1.52
N GLY A 151 -3.29 -7.25 0.71
CA GLY A 151 -3.55 -7.34 -0.72
C GLY A 151 -2.48 -8.14 -1.47
N ALA A 152 -2.88 -8.76 -2.57
CA ALA A 152 -1.98 -9.53 -3.42
C ALA A 152 -1.10 -8.60 -4.27
N ASN A 153 0.14 -9.01 -4.54
CA ASN A 153 0.97 -8.32 -5.53
C ASN A 153 0.59 -8.78 -6.93
N ASN A 154 0.56 -7.86 -7.90
CA ASN A 154 0.35 -8.16 -9.32
C ASN A 154 1.24 -7.33 -10.21
#